data_AF-E3CD71-F1
#
_entry.id   AF-E3CD71-F1
#
_cell.length_a   1.000
_cell.length_b   1.000
_cell.length_c   1.000
_cell.angle_alpha   90.00
_cell.angle_beta   90.00
_cell.angle_gamma   90.00
#
_symmetry.space_group_name_H-M   'P 1'
#
loop_
_entity.id
_entity.type
_entity.pdbx_description
1 polymer ?
#
loop_
_entity_poly.entity_id
_entity_poly.type
_entity_poly.pdbx_seq_one_letter_code
_entity_poly.pdbx_strand_id
1 'polypeptide(L)'
;MTLSHFHFLPNVSSSYQKEAAEELEELAAQNRQEGKNDFAGYYQIPYATLIQKGLVHMMISVEDDQAIQEKDLKAAAKKLDASVLPDGDYDFYYLDFKNKEHESISYHFNVKDGQVVKLDQ
;
A
#
# COMPACT_ATOMS: atom_id res chain seq x y z
N MET A 1 -18.86 5.67 1.69
CA MET A 1 -17.51 5.10 1.73
C MET A 1 -16.54 6.01 1.00
N THR A 2 -15.50 6.45 1.69
CA THR A 2 -14.51 7.43 1.21
C THR A 2 -13.11 6.96 1.61
N LEU A 3 -12.11 7.17 0.75
CA LEU A 3 -10.70 6.93 1.12
C LEU A 3 -10.19 8.14 1.91
N SER A 4 -9.54 7.93 3.05
CA SER A 4 -9.13 9.03 3.95
C SER A 4 -7.61 9.17 4.11
N HIS A 5 -6.89 8.08 4.36
CA HIS A 5 -5.45 8.11 4.63
C HIS A 5 -4.71 7.05 3.82
N PHE A 6 -3.46 7.35 3.47
CA PHE A 6 -2.57 6.46 2.73
C PHE A 6 -1.33 6.19 3.60
N HIS A 7 -1.08 4.94 3.90
CA HIS A 7 0.01 4.48 4.75
C HIS A 7 0.91 3.51 3.98
N PHE A 8 2.22 3.74 4.05
CA PHE A 8 3.20 2.76 3.59
C PHE A 8 3.56 1.84 4.74
N LEU A 9 3.29 0.55 4.59
CA LEU A 9 3.64 -0.46 5.58
C LEU A 9 4.78 -1.32 5.03
N PRO A 10 5.88 -1.48 5.80
CA PRO A 10 6.97 -2.36 5.39
C PRO A 10 6.48 -3.80 5.21
N ASN A 11 6.93 -4.46 4.14
CA ASN A 11 6.73 -5.90 3.95
C ASN A 11 7.76 -6.76 4.70
N VAL A 12 8.77 -6.12 5.31
CA VAL A 12 9.89 -6.79 5.99
C VAL A 12 9.58 -7.07 7.45
N SER A 13 9.76 -8.33 7.86
CA SER A 13 9.84 -8.73 9.26
C SER A 13 11.13 -8.21 9.90
N SER A 14 11.16 -8.07 11.23
CA SER A 14 12.26 -7.44 11.99
C SER A 14 13.65 -8.08 11.84
N SER A 15 13.80 -9.19 11.09
CA SER A 15 15.07 -9.87 10.81
C SER A 15 15.89 -9.27 9.66
N TYR A 16 15.33 -8.32 8.89
CA TYR A 16 15.98 -7.70 7.74
C TYR A 16 16.56 -6.34 8.09
N GLN A 17 17.83 -6.26 8.53
CA GLN A 17 18.40 -4.96 8.93
C GLN A 17 19.69 -4.53 8.24
N LYS A 18 20.46 -5.43 7.60
CA LYS A 18 21.72 -5.02 6.96
C LYS A 18 21.73 -5.16 5.44
N GLU A 19 21.49 -6.36 4.90
CA GLU A 19 21.48 -6.58 3.45
C GLU A 19 20.39 -5.76 2.77
N ALA A 20 19.18 -5.73 3.34
CA ALA A 20 18.10 -4.87 2.86
C ALA A 20 18.44 -3.36 2.94
N ALA A 21 19.22 -2.94 3.94
CA ALA A 21 19.63 -1.54 4.05
C ALA A 21 20.66 -1.17 2.97
N GLU A 22 21.61 -2.06 2.68
CA GLU A 22 22.59 -1.89 1.61
C GLU A 22 21.90 -1.85 0.23
N GLU A 23 20.94 -2.76 -0.02
CA GLU A 23 20.12 -2.75 -1.24
C GLU A 23 19.31 -1.46 -1.40
N LEU A 24 18.74 -0.92 -0.31
CA LEU A 24 18.01 0.34 -0.33
C LEU A 24 18.92 1.54 -0.64
N GLU A 25 20.12 1.57 -0.06
CA GLU A 25 21.11 2.63 -0.33
C GLU A 25 21.60 2.60 -1.78
N GLU A 26 21.89 1.41 -2.32
CA GLU A 26 22.25 1.24 -3.74
C GLU A 26 21.14 1.72 -4.66
N LEU A 27 19.89 1.35 -4.36
CA LEU A 27 18.71 1.76 -5.12
C LEU A 27 18.49 3.28 -5.06
N ALA A 28 18.66 3.90 -3.90
CA ALA A 28 18.55 5.35 -3.74
C ALA A 28 19.63 6.08 -4.57
N ALA A 29 20.87 5.57 -4.56
CA ALA A 29 21.96 6.12 -5.36
C ALA A 29 21.66 6.05 -6.86
N GLN A 30 21.16 4.92 -7.37
CA GLN A 30 20.76 4.76 -8.78
C GLN A 30 19.63 5.73 -9.16
N ASN A 31 18.57 5.82 -8.34
CA ASN A 31 17.44 6.70 -8.62
C ASN A 31 17.82 8.19 -8.66
N ARG A 32 18.78 8.63 -7.82
CA ARG A 32 19.34 9.99 -7.86
C ARG A 32 20.11 10.25 -9.15
N GLN A 33 20.87 9.27 -9.65
CA GLN A 33 21.56 9.38 -10.94
C GLN A 33 20.57 9.46 -12.11
N GLU A 34 19.46 8.74 -12.03
CA GLU A 34 18.37 8.77 -13.02
C GLU A 34 17.48 10.04 -12.93
N GLY A 35 17.68 10.89 -11.92
CA GLY A 35 16.97 12.16 -11.78
C GLY A 35 15.53 12.05 -11.29
N LYS A 36 15.17 10.95 -10.61
CA LYS A 36 13.87 10.81 -9.92
C LYS A 36 13.82 11.77 -8.73
N ASN A 37 12.64 12.33 -8.42
CA ASN A 37 12.52 13.44 -7.45
C ASN A 37 11.36 13.28 -6.45
N ASP A 38 10.61 12.18 -6.51
CA ASP A 38 9.38 11.90 -5.77
C ASP A 38 9.61 10.91 -4.61
N PHE A 39 10.58 11.25 -3.76
CA PHE A 39 11.12 10.34 -2.75
C PHE A 39 10.26 10.19 -1.47
N ALA A 40 10.26 8.99 -0.89
CA ALA A 40 9.66 8.67 0.41
C ALA A 40 10.66 7.91 1.32
N GLY A 41 10.52 8.09 2.64
CA GLY A 41 11.29 7.36 3.67
C GLY A 41 12.74 7.86 3.89
N TYR A 42 13.47 7.15 4.77
CA TYR A 42 14.84 7.52 5.20
C TYR A 42 15.85 7.50 4.04
N TYR A 43 15.74 6.52 3.15
CA TYR A 43 16.64 6.36 1.99
C TYR A 43 16.32 7.30 0.84
N GLN A 44 15.21 8.06 0.91
CA GLN A 44 14.71 8.86 -0.20
C GLN A 44 14.59 8.01 -1.48
N ILE A 45 13.65 7.07 -1.51
CA ILE A 45 13.39 6.22 -2.68
C ILE A 45 11.98 6.55 -3.18
N PRO A 46 11.75 6.64 -4.50
CA PRO A 46 10.41 6.89 -5.02
C PRO A 46 9.42 5.85 -4.49
N TYR A 47 8.27 6.29 -4.00
CA TYR A 47 7.31 5.37 -3.38
C TYR A 47 6.81 4.30 -4.35
N ALA A 48 6.69 4.65 -5.64
CA ALA A 48 6.36 3.71 -6.70
C ALA A 48 7.39 2.58 -6.79
N THR A 49 8.68 2.90 -6.66
CA THR A 49 9.76 1.90 -6.64
C THR A 49 9.71 1.02 -5.40
N LEU A 50 9.35 1.58 -4.22
CA LEU A 50 9.19 0.79 -3.00
C LEU A 50 8.07 -0.26 -3.13
N ILE A 51 6.92 0.14 -3.70
CA ILE A 51 5.78 -0.76 -3.95
C ILE A 51 6.15 -1.83 -4.99
N GLN A 52 6.72 -1.42 -6.14
CA GLN A 52 7.07 -2.33 -7.24
C GLN A 52 8.11 -3.39 -6.85
N LYS A 53 9.02 -3.06 -5.93
CA LYS A 53 9.99 -4.03 -5.39
C LYS A 53 9.44 -4.89 -4.25
N GLY A 54 8.18 -4.70 -3.86
CA GLY A 54 7.55 -5.41 -2.76
C GLY A 54 8.18 -5.08 -1.40
N LEU A 55 8.83 -3.93 -1.26
CA LEU A 55 9.45 -3.50 -0.01
C LEU A 55 8.41 -2.95 0.98
N VAL A 56 7.34 -2.38 0.43
CA VAL A 56 6.18 -1.90 1.16
C VAL A 56 4.90 -2.33 0.43
N HIS A 57 3.80 -2.43 1.17
CA HIS A 57 2.45 -2.38 0.61
C HIS A 57 1.76 -1.08 1.05
N MET A 58 0.79 -0.64 0.26
CA MET A 58 0.02 0.56 0.55
C MET A 58 -1.28 0.20 1.26
N MET A 59 -1.42 0.60 2.51
CA MET A 59 -2.69 0.55 3.23
C MET A 59 -3.46 1.85 3.05
N ILE A 60 -4.67 1.75 2.52
CA ILE A 60 -5.57 2.87 2.27
C ILE A 60 -6.74 2.79 3.26
N SER A 61 -6.80 3.74 4.16
CA SER A 61 -7.89 3.83 5.13
C SER A 61 -9.19 4.24 4.45
N VAL A 62 -10.25 3.53 4.83
CA VAL A 62 -11.61 3.73 4.37
C VAL A 62 -12.44 4.24 5.54
N GLU A 63 -13.25 5.26 5.28
CA GLU A 63 -14.21 5.82 6.22
C GLU A 63 -15.62 5.79 5.64
N ASP A 64 -16.60 5.58 6.52
CA ASP A 64 -18.00 5.53 6.14
C ASP A 64 -18.89 6.00 7.29
N ASP A 65 -20.06 6.55 6.95
CA ASP A 65 -21.08 6.93 7.93
C ASP A 65 -21.87 5.72 8.44
N GLN A 66 -21.76 4.58 7.76
CA GLN A 66 -22.33 3.30 8.17
C GLN A 66 -21.24 2.26 8.42
N ALA A 67 -21.54 1.24 9.21
CA ALA A 67 -20.64 0.10 9.36
C ALA A 67 -20.57 -0.64 8.02
N ILE A 68 -19.35 -0.88 7.53
CA ILE A 68 -19.10 -1.60 6.29
C ILE A 68 -18.53 -2.99 6.57
N GLN A 69 -18.74 -3.92 5.64
CA GLN A 69 -18.24 -5.29 5.71
C GLN A 69 -17.16 -5.52 4.66
N GLU A 70 -16.41 -6.62 4.79
CA GLU A 70 -15.33 -6.97 3.85
C GLU A 70 -15.82 -7.05 2.39
N LYS A 71 -17.06 -7.52 2.17
CA LYS A 71 -17.68 -7.55 0.83
C LYS A 71 -17.78 -6.18 0.17
N ASP A 72 -17.93 -5.13 0.97
CA ASP A 72 -18.06 -3.75 0.51
C ASP A 72 -16.68 -3.23 0.09
N LEU A 73 -15.63 -3.53 0.87
CA LEU A 73 -14.23 -3.28 0.49
C LEU A 73 -13.85 -4.04 -0.80
N LYS A 74 -14.28 -5.29 -0.92
CA LYS A 74 -14.05 -6.10 -2.14
C LYS A 74 -14.73 -5.51 -3.37
N ALA A 75 -15.93 -4.96 -3.21
CA ALA A 75 -16.66 -4.27 -4.26
C ALA A 75 -16.03 -2.92 -4.61
N ALA A 76 -15.49 -2.22 -3.61
CA ALA A 76 -14.73 -0.99 -3.78
C ALA A 76 -13.48 -1.21 -4.61
N ALA A 77 -12.67 -2.22 -4.28
CA ALA A 77 -11.44 -2.53 -4.98
C ALA A 77 -11.70 -2.86 -6.45
N LYS A 78 -12.81 -3.56 -6.76
CA LYS A 78 -13.21 -3.83 -8.16
C LYS A 78 -13.56 -2.57 -8.98
N LYS A 79 -13.94 -1.48 -8.31
CA LYS A 79 -14.35 -0.22 -8.94
C LYS A 79 -13.24 0.84 -8.90
N LEU A 80 -12.13 0.56 -8.22
CA LEU A 80 -11.00 1.46 -8.10
C LEU A 80 -10.38 1.68 -9.50
N ASP A 81 -10.25 2.94 -9.89
CA ASP A 81 -9.42 3.29 -11.05
C ASP A 81 -7.95 3.19 -10.62
N ALA A 82 -7.33 2.07 -10.96
CA ALA A 82 -5.94 1.77 -10.61
C ALA A 82 -4.95 2.21 -11.70
N SER A 83 -5.40 2.93 -12.73
CA SER A 83 -4.54 3.32 -13.87
C SER A 83 -3.34 4.19 -13.49
N VAL A 84 -3.43 4.87 -12.35
CA VAL A 84 -2.38 5.75 -11.81
C VAL A 84 -1.63 5.13 -10.64
N LEU A 85 -1.96 3.89 -10.24
CA LEU A 85 -1.33 3.20 -9.13
C LEU A 85 -0.14 2.36 -9.62
N PRO A 86 1.01 2.40 -8.94
CA PRO A 86 2.11 1.49 -9.21
C PRO A 86 1.69 0.02 -9.05
N ASP A 87 2.26 -0.85 -9.87
CA ASP A 87 2.12 -2.30 -9.69
C ASP A 87 2.63 -2.73 -8.32
N GLY A 88 1.86 -3.56 -7.60
CA GLY A 88 2.20 -4.09 -6.29
C GLY A 88 1.00 -4.28 -5.38
N ASP A 89 1.27 -4.40 -4.09
CA ASP A 89 0.29 -4.84 -3.09
C ASP A 89 -0.35 -3.68 -2.32
N TYR A 90 -1.66 -3.80 -2.10
CA TYR A 90 -2.51 -2.79 -1.49
C TYR A 90 -3.50 -3.42 -0.52
N ASP A 91 -3.91 -2.64 0.47
CA ASP A 91 -4.96 -3.00 1.41
C ASP A 91 -5.95 -1.86 1.54
N PHE A 92 -7.24 -2.17 1.48
CA PHE A 92 -8.24 -1.31 2.10
C PHE A 92 -8.36 -1.67 3.56
N TYR A 93 -8.37 -0.66 4.44
CA TYR A 93 -8.47 -0.82 5.87
C TYR A 93 -9.61 0.04 6.43
N TYR A 94 -10.55 -0.57 7.12
CA TYR A 94 -11.62 0.13 7.82
C TYR A 94 -11.55 -0.17 9.31
N LEU A 95 -11.67 0.87 10.12
CA LEU A 95 -11.73 0.79 11.57
C LEU A 95 -13.06 1.38 12.05
N ASP A 96 -13.88 0.55 12.68
CA ASP A 96 -15.18 0.96 13.20
C ASP A 96 -15.01 1.68 14.55
N PHE A 97 -14.93 3.01 14.51
CA PHE A 97 -14.89 3.82 15.73
C PHE A 97 -16.24 3.93 16.45
N LYS A 98 -17.35 3.49 15.84
CA LYS A 98 -18.70 3.60 16.42
C LYS A 98 -19.02 2.40 17.31
N ASN A 99 -18.43 1.24 17.01
CA ASN A 99 -18.51 0.07 17.86
C ASN A 99 -17.48 0.16 19.00
N LYS A 100 -17.89 -0.23 20.22
CA LYS A 100 -17.04 -0.17 21.43
C LYS A 100 -15.82 -1.10 21.36
N GLU A 101 -15.87 -2.11 20.51
CA GLU A 101 -14.80 -3.10 20.34
C GLU A 101 -13.75 -2.66 19.32
N HIS A 102 -13.97 -1.53 18.62
CA HIS A 102 -13.06 -0.99 17.61
C HIS A 102 -12.63 -2.04 16.59
N GLU A 103 -13.60 -2.82 16.10
CA GLU A 103 -13.34 -3.84 15.11
C GLU A 103 -12.75 -3.21 13.85
N SER A 104 -11.77 -3.91 13.28
CA SER A 104 -11.19 -3.54 12.00
C SER A 104 -11.33 -4.68 11.01
N ILE A 105 -11.55 -4.30 9.76
CA ILE A 105 -11.55 -5.22 8.62
C ILE A 105 -10.60 -4.67 7.57
N SER A 106 -9.94 -5.58 6.86
CA SER A 106 -9.11 -5.22 5.72
C SER A 106 -9.46 -6.07 4.51
N TYR A 107 -9.13 -5.56 3.34
CA TYR A 107 -9.24 -6.28 2.08
C TYR A 107 -7.97 -6.07 1.27
N HIS A 108 -7.21 -7.14 1.09
CA HIS A 108 -5.98 -7.14 0.33
C HIS A 108 -6.25 -7.27 -1.18
N PHE A 109 -5.48 -6.58 -2.01
CA PHE A 109 -5.54 -6.71 -3.46
C PHE A 109 -4.22 -6.28 -4.11
N ASN A 110 -3.99 -6.78 -5.32
CA ASN A 110 -2.83 -6.41 -6.11
C ASN A 110 -3.24 -5.51 -7.28
N VAL A 111 -2.40 -4.54 -7.62
CA VAL A 111 -2.51 -3.78 -8.86
C VAL A 111 -1.44 -4.28 -9.83
N LYS A 112 -1.86 -4.50 -11.07
CA LYS A 112 -0.96 -4.83 -12.17
C LYS A 112 -1.47 -4.22 -13.47
N ASP A 113 -0.58 -3.61 -14.23
CA ASP A 113 -0.88 -3.00 -15.53
C ASP A 113 -2.08 -2.02 -15.44
N GLY A 114 -2.12 -1.25 -14.34
CA GLY A 114 -3.18 -0.27 -14.07
C GLY A 114 -4.54 -0.88 -13.72
N GLN A 115 -4.61 -2.17 -13.40
CA GLN A 115 -5.85 -2.87 -13.05
C GLN A 115 -5.73 -3.58 -11.71
N VAL A 116 -6.84 -3.64 -10.97
CA VAL A 116 -6.91 -4.50 -9.77
C VAL A 116 -7.00 -5.95 -10.21
N VAL A 117 -5.89 -6.67 -10.06
CA VAL A 117 -5.79 -8.11 -10.31
C VAL A 117 -5.89 -8.82 -8.96
N LYS A 118 -7.01 -9.48 -8.71
CA LYS A 118 -7.20 -10.16 -7.43
C LYS A 118 -6.25 -11.34 -7.30
N LEU A 119 -5.56 -11.43 -6.17
CA LEU A 119 -5.00 -12.66 -5.61
C LEU A 119 -5.61 -12.84 -4.22
N ASP A 120 -6.91 -13.08 -4.16
CA ASP A 120 -7.45 -13.73 -2.97
C ASP A 120 -7.30 -15.24 -3.18
N GLN A 121 -6.65 -15.87 -2.20
CA GLN A 121 -6.55 -17.30 -1.95
C GLN A 121 -7.93 -17.99 -1.87
#